data_AF-A0AAV1FFT9-F1
#
_entry.id   AF-A0AAV1FFT9-F1
#
_cell.length_a   1.000
_cell.length_b   1.000
_cell.length_c   1.000
_cell.angle_alpha   90.00
_cell.angle_beta   90.00
_cell.angle_gamma   90.00
#
_symmetry.space_group_name_H-M   'P 1'
#
loop_
_entity.id
_entity.type
_entity.pdbx_description
1 polymer ?
#
loop_
_entity_poly.entity_id
_entity_poly.type
_entity_poly.pdbx_seq_one_letter_code
_entity_poly.pdbx_strand_id
1 'polypeptide(L)'
;MPGPGGLWSAGLLLCVLGVCACLGEECVLGIVGRPIFLPCFYPQLLTSVNVSIEWRRDEEVVLRATWREDGDVEEWSVNRASVSAQALQTGNISLELPSVYPEHNKTNFSLFIISEGNHSVALCSVCLRIAASFSFPQLQREEAVQGNQTSFLCHSSGGFPEPEVRWLIDNTSEPPEGAVKTVVTPVPDTQLYNITSHLMVNISKDTSVSCSIENLTMNETVTATSIGADDSPVVSRASEAMWIFSTALSVVVGVMVVIGVGYQIHLDRISKRKKKEYQYEQQHSNRSKSLPLQLLNTS
;
A
#
# COMPACT_ATOMS: atom_id res chain seq x y z
N MET A 1 70.69 -24.21 36.49
CA MET A 1 69.26 -24.60 36.46
C MET A 1 68.47 -23.41 35.90
N PRO A 2 67.42 -23.67 35.11
CA PRO A 2 67.13 -23.09 33.78
C PRO A 2 66.82 -21.58 33.80
N GLY A 3 66.84 -20.84 32.69
CA GLY A 3 66.84 -21.30 31.32
C GLY A 3 67.07 -20.22 30.26
N PRO A 4 67.07 -20.64 28.98
CA PRO A 4 67.07 -19.75 27.84
C PRO A 4 65.65 -19.59 27.28
N GLY A 5 65.47 -18.55 26.45
CA GLY A 5 64.41 -18.54 25.45
C GLY A 5 63.45 -17.37 25.60
N GLY A 6 63.78 -16.26 24.94
CA GLY A 6 62.81 -15.24 24.60
C GLY A 6 61.73 -15.84 23.72
N LEU A 7 60.47 -15.60 24.09
CA LEU A 7 59.31 -15.97 23.29
C LEU A 7 58.93 -14.76 22.43
N TRP A 8 59.42 -14.76 21.19
CA TRP A 8 58.90 -13.89 20.13
C TRP A 8 57.70 -14.58 19.47
N SER A 9 56.62 -13.82 19.33
CA SER A 9 55.57 -13.87 18.31
C SER A 9 55.28 -15.22 17.61
N ALA A 10 54.10 -15.79 17.84
CA ALA A 10 53.28 -16.41 16.81
C ALA A 10 51.89 -16.70 17.37
N GLY A 11 50.84 -16.34 16.62
CA GLY A 11 49.50 -16.89 16.85
C GLY A 11 48.36 -15.89 17.00
N LEU A 12 48.38 -14.75 16.29
CA LEU A 12 47.13 -14.06 15.94
C LEU A 12 46.47 -14.91 14.84
N LEU A 13 45.69 -15.93 15.21
CA LEU A 13 45.01 -16.80 14.27
C LEU A 13 43.52 -16.95 14.65
N LEU A 14 42.69 -16.36 13.80
CA LEU A 14 41.27 -16.61 13.56
C LEU A 14 40.37 -16.81 14.80
N CYS A 15 39.90 -15.69 15.34
CA CYS A 15 38.59 -15.61 15.99
C CYS A 15 37.49 -15.53 14.91
N VAL A 16 37.43 -16.53 14.04
CA VAL A 16 36.37 -16.69 13.03
C VAL A 16 35.91 -18.13 13.14
N LEU A 17 34.96 -18.38 14.03
CA LEU A 17 33.98 -19.47 13.97
C LEU A 17 33.06 -19.32 15.17
N GLY A 18 31.79 -19.02 14.88
CA GLY A 18 30.71 -19.10 15.86
C GLY A 18 30.38 -17.78 16.56
N VAL A 19 29.90 -16.79 15.80
CA VAL A 19 28.69 -16.11 16.27
C VAL A 19 27.65 -17.23 16.35
N CYS A 20 27.57 -17.89 17.51
CA CYS A 20 26.41 -18.70 17.84
C CYS A 20 25.25 -17.73 17.75
N ALA A 21 24.35 -18.02 16.82
CA ALA A 21 23.20 -17.19 16.50
C ALA A 21 22.58 -16.65 17.79
N CYS A 22 22.24 -15.36 17.81
CA CYS A 22 21.22 -14.89 18.70
C CYS A 22 19.98 -15.75 18.41
N LEU A 23 19.76 -16.82 19.18
CA LEU A 23 18.51 -17.56 19.23
C LEU A 23 17.48 -16.66 19.92
N GLY A 24 17.16 -15.54 19.28
CA GLY A 24 15.81 -15.01 19.37
C GLY A 24 14.99 -15.89 18.45
N GLU A 25 14.00 -16.59 18.98
CA GLU A 25 13.00 -17.27 18.15
C GLU A 25 12.35 -16.21 17.26
N GLU A 26 12.82 -16.10 16.01
CA GLU A 26 12.30 -15.11 15.07
C GLU A 26 10.93 -15.61 14.61
N CYS A 27 9.88 -15.16 15.31
CA CYS A 27 8.51 -15.49 14.96
C CYS A 27 8.17 -14.99 13.56
N VAL A 28 7.51 -15.83 12.76
CA VAL A 28 7.03 -15.48 11.43
C VAL A 28 5.94 -14.43 11.56
N LEU A 29 6.05 -13.34 10.79
CA LEU A 29 5.07 -12.25 10.80
C LEU A 29 3.87 -12.58 9.89
N GLY A 30 2.70 -12.77 10.50
CA GLY A 30 1.42 -12.87 9.82
C GLY A 30 0.66 -11.56 9.82
N ILE A 31 0.06 -11.21 8.68
CA ILE A 31 -0.84 -10.06 8.55
C ILE A 31 -2.27 -10.53 8.71
N VAL A 32 -3.04 -9.86 9.58
CA VAL A 32 -4.45 -10.22 9.83
C VAL A 32 -5.22 -10.35 8.52
N GLY A 33 -5.99 -11.43 8.39
CA GLY A 33 -6.80 -11.69 7.21
C GLY A 33 -6.05 -12.27 6.00
N ARG A 34 -4.71 -12.34 6.03
CA ARG A 34 -3.88 -12.79 4.90
C ARG A 34 -3.39 -14.24 5.05
N PRO A 35 -3.16 -14.94 3.93
CA PRO A 35 -2.54 -16.26 3.97
C PRO A 35 -1.06 -16.17 4.39
N ILE A 36 -0.58 -17.22 5.06
CA ILE A 36 0.81 -17.35 5.52
C ILE A 36 1.27 -18.80 5.45
N PHE A 37 2.58 -18.99 5.25
CA PHE A 37 3.24 -20.28 5.34
C PHE A 37 4.10 -20.34 6.60
N LEU A 38 3.91 -21.37 7.41
CA LEU A 38 4.77 -21.69 8.55
C LEU A 38 5.81 -22.71 8.08
N PRO A 39 7.09 -22.32 7.94
CA PRO A 39 8.09 -23.13 7.27
C PRO A 39 8.44 -24.38 8.07
N CYS A 40 8.42 -25.53 7.41
CA CYS A 40 9.01 -26.75 7.94
C CYS A 40 9.56 -27.59 6.79
N PHE A 41 10.88 -27.81 6.80
CA PHE A 41 11.56 -28.60 5.80
C PHE A 41 12.21 -29.81 6.47
N TYR A 42 11.72 -31.00 6.12
CA TYR A 42 12.15 -32.25 6.73
C TYR A 42 12.39 -33.35 5.67
N PRO A 43 13.58 -33.38 5.05
CA PRO A 43 13.92 -34.31 3.97
C PRO A 43 13.89 -35.79 4.33
N GLN A 44 13.99 -36.15 5.62
CA GLN A 44 14.02 -37.55 6.02
C GLN A 44 12.70 -38.29 5.73
N LEU A 45 11.61 -37.54 5.52
CA LEU A 45 10.32 -38.09 5.12
C LEU A 45 10.23 -38.46 3.63
N LEU A 46 11.21 -38.08 2.80
CA LEU A 46 11.24 -38.40 1.36
C LEU A 46 11.29 -39.90 1.06
N THR A 47 11.88 -40.69 1.96
CA THR A 47 12.01 -42.16 1.82
C THR A 47 10.98 -42.93 2.62
N SER A 48 10.08 -42.23 3.31
CA SER A 48 9.12 -42.85 4.22
C SER A 48 7.86 -43.25 3.46
N VAL A 49 7.33 -44.42 3.83
CA VAL A 49 6.13 -45.01 3.25
C VAL A 49 5.08 -45.10 4.37
N ASN A 50 3.82 -44.75 4.08
CA ASN A 50 2.74 -44.64 5.07
C ASN A 50 3.04 -43.64 6.20
N VAL A 51 3.09 -42.35 5.84
CA VAL A 51 3.39 -41.26 6.79
C VAL A 51 2.08 -40.60 7.20
N SER A 52 1.89 -40.42 8.51
CA SER A 52 0.84 -39.56 9.06
C SER A 52 1.48 -38.43 9.85
N ILE A 53 1.02 -37.20 9.59
CA ILE A 53 1.48 -36.01 10.31
C ILE A 53 0.31 -35.29 10.97
N GLU A 54 0.64 -34.52 12.00
CA GLU A 54 -0.26 -33.55 12.61
C GLU A 54 0.45 -32.21 12.80
N TRP A 55 -0.16 -31.15 12.28
CA TRP A 55 0.15 -29.81 12.72
C TRP A 55 -0.75 -29.45 13.90
N ARG A 56 -0.15 -28.97 14.98
CA ARG A 56 -0.85 -28.56 16.19
C ARG A 56 -0.56 -27.11 16.52
N ARG A 57 -1.60 -26.37 16.91
CA ARG A 57 -1.52 -25.06 17.56
C ARG A 57 -1.62 -25.32 19.06
N ASP A 58 -0.49 -25.20 19.76
CA ASP A 58 -0.35 -25.74 21.12
C ASP A 58 -0.78 -27.22 21.17
N GLU A 59 -1.86 -27.55 21.89
CA GLU A 59 -2.42 -28.91 21.98
C GLU A 59 -3.53 -29.19 20.95
N GLU A 60 -4.00 -28.18 20.22
CA GLU A 60 -5.11 -28.31 19.28
C GLU A 60 -4.62 -28.73 17.89
N VAL A 61 -5.14 -29.84 17.36
CA VAL A 61 -4.80 -30.29 15.99
C VAL A 61 -5.47 -29.38 14.96
N VAL A 62 -4.67 -28.68 14.16
CA VAL A 62 -5.17 -27.79 13.08
C VAL A 62 -5.19 -28.47 11.72
N LEU A 63 -4.32 -29.47 11.51
CA LEU A 63 -4.29 -30.28 10.31
C LEU A 63 -3.76 -31.68 10.62
N ARG A 64 -4.37 -32.68 9.98
CA ARG A 64 -3.87 -34.05 9.90
C ARG A 64 -3.80 -34.43 8.42
N ALA A 65 -2.65 -34.96 8.00
CA ALA A 65 -2.47 -35.48 6.65
C ALA A 65 -1.80 -36.85 6.70
N THR A 66 -2.35 -37.79 5.94
CA THR A 66 -1.87 -39.16 5.85
C THR A 66 -1.67 -39.53 4.38
N TRP A 67 -0.44 -39.93 4.04
CA TRP A 67 -0.09 -40.45 2.72
C TRP A 67 0.04 -41.95 2.79
N ARG A 68 -0.72 -42.65 1.95
CA ARG A 68 -0.75 -44.12 1.87
C ARG A 68 0.08 -44.62 0.68
N GLU A 69 0.45 -45.90 0.72
CA GLU A 69 1.23 -46.59 -0.32
C GLU A 69 0.61 -46.56 -1.73
N ASP A 70 -0.72 -46.57 -1.80
CA ASP A 70 -1.49 -46.52 -3.04
C ASP A 70 -1.51 -45.11 -3.68
N GLY A 71 -0.85 -44.14 -3.05
CA GLY A 71 -0.78 -42.75 -3.49
C GLY A 71 -1.99 -41.92 -3.05
N ASP A 72 -2.91 -42.49 -2.27
CA ASP A 72 -4.02 -41.76 -1.70
C ASP A 72 -3.56 -40.84 -0.56
N VAL A 73 -4.19 -39.67 -0.47
CA VAL A 73 -3.88 -38.64 0.52
C VAL A 73 -5.17 -38.26 1.25
N GLU A 74 -5.25 -38.67 2.51
CA GLU A 74 -6.33 -38.29 3.42
C GLU A 74 -5.91 -37.03 4.18
N GLU A 75 -6.62 -35.92 3.96
CA GLU A 75 -6.39 -34.66 4.67
C GLU A 75 -7.64 -34.23 5.44
N TRP A 76 -7.44 -33.86 6.71
CA TRP A 76 -8.44 -33.19 7.54
C TRP A 76 -7.83 -31.90 8.10
N SER A 77 -8.58 -30.81 8.04
CA SER A 77 -8.10 -29.53 8.55
C SER A 77 -9.20 -28.64 9.13
N VAL A 78 -8.78 -27.79 10.06
CA VAL A 78 -9.57 -26.68 10.59
C VAL A 78 -9.30 -25.45 9.75
N ASN A 79 -10.36 -24.68 9.43
CA ASN A 79 -10.25 -23.42 8.69
C ASN A 79 -9.53 -23.51 7.33
N ARG A 80 -9.54 -24.69 6.69
CA ARG A 80 -8.84 -24.96 5.41
C ARG A 80 -7.32 -24.75 5.50
N ALA A 81 -6.72 -25.06 6.64
CA ALA A 81 -5.27 -25.23 6.68
C ALA A 81 -4.85 -26.37 5.74
N SER A 82 -3.68 -26.28 5.13
CA SER A 82 -3.21 -27.28 4.16
C SER A 82 -1.71 -27.44 4.18
N VAL A 83 -1.22 -28.53 3.61
CA VAL A 83 0.20 -28.73 3.26
C VAL A 83 0.33 -28.96 1.77
N SER A 84 1.55 -28.86 1.22
CA SER A 84 1.76 -29.13 -0.20
C SER A 84 1.38 -30.56 -0.56
N ALA A 85 0.66 -30.76 -1.67
CA ALA A 85 0.40 -32.10 -2.22
C ALA A 85 1.71 -32.85 -2.55
N GLN A 86 2.80 -32.13 -2.77
CA GLN A 86 4.14 -32.66 -3.04
C GLN A 86 5.03 -32.67 -1.78
N ALA A 87 4.46 -32.56 -0.58
CA ALA A 87 5.21 -32.47 0.67
C ALA A 87 6.20 -33.63 0.85
N LEU A 88 5.78 -34.87 0.59
CA LEU A 88 6.64 -36.05 0.68
C LEU A 88 7.61 -36.23 -0.50
N GLN A 89 7.43 -35.50 -1.60
CA GLN A 89 8.36 -35.54 -2.75
C GLN A 89 9.46 -34.48 -2.62
N THR A 90 9.14 -33.38 -1.92
CA THR A 90 10.04 -32.23 -1.76
C THR A 90 10.67 -32.16 -0.37
N GLY A 91 10.07 -32.81 0.63
CA GLY A 91 10.43 -32.68 2.03
C GLY A 91 9.90 -31.38 2.65
N ASN A 92 9.13 -30.58 1.91
CA ASN A 92 8.55 -29.34 2.38
C ASN A 92 7.15 -29.59 2.96
N ILE A 93 7.06 -29.59 4.29
CA ILE A 93 5.85 -29.87 5.06
C ILE A 93 5.36 -28.58 5.74
N SER A 94 5.61 -27.44 5.09
CA SER A 94 5.16 -26.14 5.60
C SER A 94 3.64 -26.09 5.68
N LEU A 95 3.12 -25.59 6.79
CA LEU A 95 1.69 -25.38 6.99
C LEU A 95 1.26 -24.10 6.27
N GLU A 96 0.25 -24.18 5.42
CA GLU A 96 -0.44 -23.04 4.87
C GLU A 96 -1.68 -22.75 5.72
N LEU A 97 -1.75 -21.53 6.25
CA LEU A 97 -2.96 -20.99 6.86
C LEU A 97 -3.56 -19.98 5.89
N PRO A 98 -4.83 -20.12 5.47
CA PRO A 98 -5.44 -19.22 4.49
C PRO A 98 -5.72 -17.82 5.07
N SER A 99 -5.83 -17.72 6.40
CA SER A 99 -6.03 -16.46 7.10
C SER A 99 -5.54 -16.59 8.54
N VAL A 100 -5.06 -15.49 9.11
CA VAL A 100 -4.63 -15.40 10.50
C VAL A 100 -5.34 -14.27 11.22
N TYR A 101 -5.52 -14.43 12.52
CA TYR A 101 -6.31 -13.54 13.37
C TYR A 101 -5.51 -13.16 14.62
N PRO A 102 -5.86 -12.04 15.29
CA PRO A 102 -5.18 -11.60 16.51
C PRO A 102 -5.03 -12.66 17.61
N GLU A 103 -5.97 -13.61 17.74
CA GLU A 103 -5.85 -14.69 18.72
C GLU A 103 -4.67 -15.63 18.49
N HIS A 104 -4.12 -15.68 17.27
CA HIS A 104 -2.95 -16.50 16.94
C HIS A 104 -1.62 -15.82 17.28
N ASN A 105 -1.64 -14.62 17.87
CA ASN A 105 -0.43 -13.86 18.17
C ASN A 105 0.41 -14.55 19.25
N LYS A 106 1.72 -14.65 19.01
CA LYS A 106 2.70 -15.30 19.90
C LYS A 106 2.34 -16.77 20.19
N THR A 107 1.69 -17.43 19.24
CA THR A 107 1.31 -18.84 19.34
C THR A 107 2.30 -19.71 18.58
N ASN A 108 2.60 -20.89 19.11
CA ASN A 108 3.49 -21.85 18.47
C ASN A 108 2.69 -22.91 17.69
N PHE A 109 3.12 -23.15 16.46
CA PHE A 109 2.63 -24.24 15.64
C PHE A 109 3.71 -25.30 15.54
N SER A 110 3.37 -26.54 15.88
CA SER A 110 4.32 -27.65 15.89
C SER A 110 3.86 -28.79 14.98
N LEU A 111 4.82 -29.35 14.23
CA LEU A 111 4.61 -30.54 13.40
C LEU A 111 5.01 -31.80 14.17
N PHE A 112 4.13 -32.79 14.16
CA PHE A 112 4.36 -34.11 14.74
C PHE A 112 4.20 -35.19 13.68
N ILE A 113 5.04 -36.24 13.73
CA ILE A 113 4.76 -37.50 13.05
C ILE A 113 3.95 -38.38 13.99
N ILE A 114 2.89 -38.99 13.46
CA ILE A 114 2.10 -39.99 14.16
C ILE A 114 2.60 -41.38 13.77
N SER A 115 3.10 -42.13 14.75
CA SER A 115 3.53 -43.52 14.61
C SER A 115 2.78 -44.39 15.62
N GLU A 116 2.73 -45.72 15.43
CA GLU A 116 1.99 -46.65 16.31
C GLU A 116 2.56 -46.79 17.75
N GLY A 117 3.49 -45.93 18.18
CA GLY A 117 3.91 -45.79 19.57
C GLY A 117 3.54 -44.40 20.08
N ASN A 118 3.12 -44.29 21.35
CA ASN A 118 2.74 -43.04 22.04
C ASN A 118 3.84 -41.94 22.12
N HIS A 119 4.93 -42.06 21.37
CA HIS A 119 6.04 -41.12 21.36
C HIS A 119 5.93 -40.22 20.12
N SER A 120 5.23 -39.10 20.24
CA SER A 120 5.23 -38.05 19.23
C SER A 120 6.29 -37.00 19.57
N VAL A 121 7.32 -36.87 18.75
CA VAL A 121 8.34 -35.79 18.87
C VAL A 121 7.99 -34.68 17.88
N ALA A 122 8.02 -33.42 18.34
CA ALA A 122 7.86 -32.27 17.46
C ALA A 122 9.08 -32.16 16.53
N LEU A 123 8.85 -32.16 15.22
CA LEU A 123 9.91 -32.03 14.21
C LEU A 123 10.28 -30.57 13.92
N CYS A 124 9.25 -29.73 13.90
CA CYS A 124 9.35 -28.29 13.68
C CYS A 124 8.45 -27.62 14.71
N SER A 125 8.90 -26.49 15.26
CA SER A 125 8.06 -25.58 16.02
C SER A 125 8.32 -24.17 15.48
N VAL A 126 7.25 -23.50 15.08
CA VAL A 126 7.28 -22.17 14.47
C VAL A 126 6.43 -21.23 15.30
N CYS A 127 7.04 -20.17 15.82
CA CYS A 127 6.32 -19.09 16.47
C CYS A 127 5.67 -18.18 15.42
N LEU A 128 4.39 -17.84 15.62
CA LEU A 128 3.64 -16.91 14.79
C LEU A 128 3.40 -15.60 15.56
N ARG A 129 3.76 -14.46 14.97
CA ARG A 129 3.41 -13.13 15.47
C ARG A 129 2.47 -12.44 14.49
N ILE A 130 1.45 -11.76 14.99
CA ILE A 130 0.39 -11.18 14.18
C ILE A 130 0.45 -9.66 14.23
N ALA A 131 0.21 -9.01 13.09
CA ALA A 131 0.06 -7.57 13.00
C ALA A 131 -0.99 -7.14 11.97
N ALA A 132 -1.50 -5.93 12.15
CA ALA A 132 -2.34 -5.22 11.20
C ALA A 132 -1.94 -3.74 11.18
N SER A 133 -1.84 -3.17 9.99
CA SER A 133 -1.54 -1.75 9.80
C SER A 133 -2.68 -0.87 10.33
N PHE A 134 -2.31 0.24 10.97
CA PHE A 134 -3.26 1.25 11.40
C PHE A 134 -3.71 2.10 10.22
N SER A 135 -4.97 2.52 10.21
CA SER A 135 -5.46 3.49 9.22
C SER A 135 -4.69 4.81 9.34
N PHE A 136 -4.54 5.54 8.24
CA PHE A 136 -3.92 6.87 8.27
C PHE A 136 -4.59 7.76 9.33
N PRO A 137 -3.85 8.38 10.26
CA PRO A 137 -4.44 9.12 11.37
C PRO A 137 -5.24 10.33 10.89
N GLN A 138 -6.46 10.45 11.41
CA GLN A 138 -7.31 11.61 11.24
C GLN A 138 -6.99 12.61 12.35
N LEU A 139 -6.32 13.70 11.99
CA LEU A 139 -5.92 14.75 12.92
C LEU A 139 -6.85 15.96 12.78
N GLN A 140 -7.57 16.28 13.84
CA GLN A 140 -8.45 17.44 13.93
C GLN A 140 -7.87 18.43 14.93
N ARG A 141 -7.92 19.72 14.58
CA ARG A 141 -7.55 20.84 15.45
C ARG A 141 -8.82 21.55 15.86
N GLU A 142 -9.02 21.74 17.15
CA GLU A 142 -10.14 22.48 17.71
C GLU A 142 -9.59 23.65 18.54
N GLU A 143 -10.06 24.85 18.24
CA GLU A 143 -9.68 26.06 18.97
C GLU A 143 -10.67 26.27 20.13
N ALA A 144 -10.18 26.60 21.32
CA ALA A 144 -11.07 26.97 22.41
C ALA A 144 -11.85 28.26 22.09
N VAL A 145 -13.17 28.21 22.31
CA VAL A 145 -14.07 29.37 22.15
C VAL A 145 -13.73 30.49 23.14
N GLN A 146 -13.14 30.16 24.30
CA GLN A 146 -12.68 31.10 25.32
C GLN A 146 -11.37 30.60 25.95
N GLY A 147 -10.24 31.23 25.58
CA GLY A 147 -8.90 30.94 26.12
C GLY A 147 -7.82 30.82 25.04
N ASN A 148 -6.57 30.60 25.46
CA ASN A 148 -5.42 30.33 24.57
C ASN A 148 -5.14 28.82 24.41
N GLN A 149 -6.08 27.96 24.79
CA GLN A 149 -5.90 26.51 24.79
C GLN A 149 -6.39 25.94 23.47
N THR A 150 -5.54 25.17 22.80
CA THR A 150 -5.85 24.48 21.55
C THR A 150 -5.90 22.98 21.84
N SER A 151 -6.97 22.32 21.38
CA SER A 151 -7.10 20.86 21.45
C SER A 151 -6.83 20.23 20.09
N PHE A 152 -6.20 19.06 20.12
CA PHE A 152 -6.00 18.22 18.94
C PHE A 152 -6.56 16.83 19.22
N LEU A 153 -7.34 16.30 18.28
CA LEU A 153 -7.88 14.95 18.31
C LEU A 153 -7.25 14.15 17.17
N CYS A 154 -6.53 13.09 17.52
CA CYS A 154 -5.95 12.15 16.58
C CYS A 154 -6.67 10.81 16.69
N HIS A 155 -7.27 10.36 15.60
CA HIS A 155 -7.99 9.08 15.54
C HIS A 155 -7.40 8.16 14.47
N SER A 156 -7.23 6.88 14.81
CA SER A 156 -6.84 5.83 13.87
C SER A 156 -7.46 4.50 14.28
N SER A 157 -7.60 3.58 13.34
CA SER A 157 -8.41 2.38 13.51
C SER A 157 -7.80 1.14 12.88
N GLY A 158 -8.25 -0.03 13.35
CA GLY A 158 -8.06 -1.33 12.69
C GLY A 158 -6.66 -1.93 12.78
N GLY A 159 -5.78 -1.42 13.63
CA GLY A 159 -4.42 -1.93 13.75
C GLY A 159 -4.24 -2.95 14.88
N PHE A 160 -3.15 -3.71 14.81
CA PHE A 160 -2.77 -4.70 15.82
C PHE A 160 -1.24 -4.93 15.77
N PRO A 161 -0.56 -5.18 16.89
CA PRO A 161 -1.03 -5.12 18.28
C PRO A 161 -1.25 -3.67 18.76
N GLU A 162 -1.35 -3.45 20.08
CA GLU A 162 -1.40 -2.10 20.67
C GLU A 162 -0.17 -1.28 20.22
N PRO A 163 -0.36 -0.06 19.69
CA PRO A 163 0.73 0.74 19.12
C PRO A 163 1.29 1.77 20.10
N GLU A 164 2.41 2.38 19.73
CA GLU A 164 2.88 3.60 20.39
C GLU A 164 2.34 4.84 19.68
N VAL A 165 1.85 5.81 20.47
CA VAL A 165 1.38 7.10 19.96
C VAL A 165 2.33 8.20 20.40
N ARG A 166 2.86 8.95 19.43
CA ARG A 166 3.79 10.05 19.69
C ARG A 166 3.24 11.35 19.09
N TRP A 167 3.41 12.44 19.84
CA TRP A 167 3.06 13.78 19.41
C TRP A 167 4.33 14.61 19.26
N LEU A 168 4.38 15.44 18.23
CA LEU A 168 5.45 16.41 18.01
C LEU A 168 4.85 17.79 17.73
N ILE A 169 5.34 18.79 18.45
CA ILE A 169 5.00 20.20 18.28
C ILE A 169 6.18 20.88 17.59
N ASP A 170 5.89 21.62 16.52
CA ASP A 170 6.87 22.30 15.68
C ASP A 170 8.03 21.40 15.20
N ASN A 171 7.68 20.14 14.87
CA ASN A 171 8.58 19.07 14.41
C ASN A 171 9.75 18.71 15.36
N THR A 172 9.82 19.32 16.54
CA THR A 172 11.03 19.26 17.39
C THR A 172 10.73 19.07 18.86
N SER A 173 9.60 19.58 19.35
CA SER A 173 9.27 19.56 20.78
C SER A 173 8.24 18.49 21.12
N GLU A 174 8.50 17.76 22.20
CA GLU A 174 7.51 16.87 22.81
C GLU A 174 6.46 17.68 23.57
N PRO A 175 5.22 17.20 23.66
CA PRO A 175 4.19 17.88 24.44
C PRO A 175 4.53 17.88 25.94
N PRO A 176 4.05 18.88 26.70
CA PRO A 176 4.18 18.89 28.15
C PRO A 176 3.61 17.64 28.80
N GLU A 177 4.21 17.21 29.92
CA GLU A 177 3.73 16.05 30.68
C GLU A 177 2.26 16.25 31.12
N GLY A 178 1.43 15.23 30.90
CA GLY A 178 0.00 15.28 31.20
C GLY A 178 -0.88 16.04 30.19
N ALA A 179 -0.30 16.64 29.14
CA ALA A 179 -1.07 17.30 28.08
C ALA A 179 -1.74 16.31 27.11
N VAL A 180 -1.21 15.08 27.03
CA VAL A 180 -1.70 14.01 26.15
C VAL A 180 -2.55 13.01 26.94
N LYS A 181 -3.71 12.66 26.39
CA LYS A 181 -4.55 11.56 26.84
C LYS A 181 -4.81 10.62 25.67
N THR A 182 -4.24 9.42 25.72
CA THR A 182 -4.44 8.38 24.71
C THR A 182 -5.36 7.30 25.25
N VAL A 183 -6.36 6.93 24.46
CA VAL A 183 -7.28 5.83 24.73
C VAL A 183 -7.13 4.83 23.59
N VAL A 184 -6.80 3.59 23.94
CA VAL A 184 -6.78 2.46 23.01
C VAL A 184 -7.99 1.58 23.32
N THR A 185 -8.83 1.37 22.32
CA THR A 185 -10.08 0.63 22.44
C THR A 185 -10.06 -0.61 21.56
N PRO A 186 -10.27 -1.82 22.11
CA PRO A 186 -10.42 -3.00 21.30
C PRO A 186 -11.78 -2.98 20.57
N VAL A 187 -11.77 -3.33 19.30
CA VAL A 187 -12.95 -3.49 18.47
C VAL A 187 -13.57 -4.86 18.77
N PRO A 188 -14.86 -4.93 19.14
CA PRO A 188 -15.56 -6.20 19.31
C PRO A 188 -15.42 -7.09 18.06
N ASP A 189 -15.47 -8.40 18.27
CA ASP A 189 -15.38 -9.46 17.25
C ASP A 189 -14.04 -9.61 16.51
N THR A 190 -13.30 -8.53 16.26
CA THR A 190 -12.04 -8.57 15.51
C THR A 190 -10.79 -8.50 16.38
N GLN A 191 -10.92 -8.04 17.64
CA GLN A 191 -9.80 -7.79 18.56
C GLN A 191 -8.73 -6.80 18.02
N LEU A 192 -9.03 -6.07 16.95
CA LEU A 192 -8.20 -4.98 16.44
C LEU A 192 -8.33 -3.76 17.36
N TYR A 193 -7.39 -2.83 17.29
CA TYR A 193 -7.37 -1.64 18.12
C TYR A 193 -7.75 -0.37 17.35
N ASN A 194 -8.58 0.44 17.99
CA ASN A 194 -8.83 1.82 17.61
C ASN A 194 -8.20 2.76 18.63
N ILE A 195 -7.49 3.76 18.14
CA ILE A 195 -6.76 4.74 18.91
C ILE A 195 -7.51 6.06 18.86
N THR A 196 -7.68 6.68 20.02
CA THR A 196 -8.11 8.07 20.12
C THR A 196 -7.15 8.78 21.07
N SER A 197 -6.34 9.71 20.55
CA SER A 197 -5.39 10.49 21.34
C SER A 197 -5.78 11.96 21.31
N HIS A 198 -5.80 12.58 22.48
CA HIS A 198 -6.18 13.97 22.68
C HIS A 198 -5.03 14.75 23.28
N LEU A 199 -4.62 15.84 22.62
CA LEU A 199 -3.56 16.73 23.08
C LEU A 199 -4.17 18.10 23.41
N MET A 200 -3.91 18.61 24.62
CA MET A 200 -4.35 19.94 25.07
C MET A 200 -3.17 20.82 25.40
N VAL A 201 -2.90 21.84 24.59
CA VAL A 201 -1.71 22.70 24.74
C VAL A 201 -2.01 24.15 24.41
N ASN A 202 -1.24 25.07 24.98
CA ASN A 202 -1.32 26.50 24.69
C ASN A 202 -0.23 26.87 23.68
N ILE A 203 -0.55 26.82 22.39
CA ILE A 203 0.38 27.09 21.28
C ILE A 203 -0.18 28.14 20.33
N SER A 204 0.68 28.76 19.51
CA SER A 204 0.21 29.72 18.52
C SER A 204 -0.58 29.03 17.42
N LYS A 205 -1.48 29.79 16.77
CA LYS A 205 -2.25 29.26 15.65
C LYS A 205 -1.35 28.73 14.55
N ASP A 206 -0.19 29.33 14.32
CA ASP A 206 0.73 28.96 13.24
C ASP A 206 1.60 27.72 13.53
N THR A 207 1.57 27.20 14.75
CA THR A 207 2.40 26.06 15.16
C THR A 207 1.95 24.79 14.45
N SER A 208 2.91 24.00 13.93
CA SER A 208 2.64 22.67 13.37
C SER A 208 2.55 21.62 14.48
N VAL A 209 1.61 20.70 14.36
CA VAL A 209 1.43 19.60 15.32
C VAL A 209 1.27 18.29 14.55
N SER A 210 2.07 17.30 14.90
CA SER A 210 2.09 15.97 14.29
C SER A 210 1.67 14.90 15.29
N CYS A 211 0.83 13.97 14.85
CA CYS A 211 0.48 12.74 15.56
C CYS A 211 1.02 11.56 14.76
N SER A 212 1.86 10.74 15.40
CA SER A 212 2.47 9.54 14.83
C SER A 212 1.99 8.30 15.57
N ILE A 213 1.60 7.27 14.83
CA ILE A 213 1.23 5.97 15.36
C ILE A 213 2.24 4.96 14.83
N GLU A 214 2.92 4.29 15.75
CA GLU A 214 4.00 3.36 15.46
C GLU A 214 3.55 1.92 15.79
N ASN A 215 3.54 1.08 14.75
CA ASN A 215 3.38 -0.36 14.86
C ASN A 215 4.77 -1.01 14.88
N LEU A 216 5.28 -1.26 16.08
CA LEU A 216 6.59 -1.88 16.31
C LEU A 216 6.71 -3.30 15.74
N THR A 217 5.60 -4.01 15.57
CA THR A 217 5.64 -5.38 15.01
C THR A 217 5.92 -5.33 13.50
N MET A 218 5.43 -4.30 12.81
CA MET A 218 5.63 -4.11 11.38
C MET A 218 6.75 -3.13 11.02
N ASN A 219 7.36 -2.48 12.01
CA ASN A 219 8.24 -1.32 11.82
C ASN A 219 7.58 -0.27 10.90
N GLU A 220 6.28 -0.04 11.11
CA GLU A 220 5.46 0.88 10.32
C GLU A 220 5.04 2.06 11.19
N THR A 221 5.26 3.28 10.69
CA THR A 221 4.82 4.51 11.35
C THR A 221 3.97 5.33 10.40
N VAL A 222 2.76 5.68 10.84
CA VAL A 222 1.84 6.56 10.11
C VAL A 222 1.70 7.88 10.86
N THR A 223 1.97 8.99 10.17
CA THR A 223 2.01 10.33 10.76
C THR A 223 1.06 11.28 10.03
N ALA A 224 0.26 12.01 10.81
CA ALA A 224 -0.57 13.09 10.33
C ALA A 224 -0.12 14.41 10.95
N THR A 225 -0.08 15.49 10.17
CA THR A 225 0.39 16.80 10.60
C THR A 225 -0.66 17.86 10.31
N SER A 226 -0.97 18.69 11.31
CA SER A 226 -1.82 19.87 11.22
C SER A 226 -0.92 21.10 11.27
N ILE A 227 -0.89 21.86 10.18
CA ILE A 227 -0.20 23.15 10.13
C ILE A 227 -1.19 24.25 10.45
N GLY A 228 -0.72 25.20 11.22
CA GLY A 228 -1.41 26.41 11.57
C GLY A 228 -1.61 27.39 10.43
N ALA A 229 -2.40 27.05 9.43
CA ALA A 229 -2.94 27.98 8.45
C ALA A 229 -3.91 27.21 7.57
N ASP A 230 -5.10 27.78 7.42
CA ASP A 230 -6.25 27.30 6.66
C ASP A 230 -6.96 26.07 7.22
N ASP A 231 -8.02 26.39 7.97
CA ASP A 231 -9.36 25.89 7.69
C ASP A 231 -9.69 26.12 6.20
N SER A 232 -9.05 25.33 5.34
CA SER A 232 -9.54 25.09 4.00
C SER A 232 -9.98 23.63 4.00
N PRO A 233 -11.28 23.35 3.80
CA PRO A 233 -11.67 21.98 3.54
C PRO A 233 -10.82 21.53 2.35
N VAL A 234 -10.16 20.39 2.50
CA VAL A 234 -9.51 19.66 1.40
C VAL A 234 -10.62 19.17 0.47
N VAL A 235 -11.26 20.12 -0.19
CA VAL A 235 -12.26 19.96 -1.22
C VAL A 235 -11.69 20.75 -2.39
N SER A 236 -11.04 19.99 -3.27
CA SER A 236 -11.10 20.28 -4.69
C SER A 236 -10.33 21.49 -5.23
N ARG A 237 -9.06 21.68 -4.84
CA ARG A 237 -8.13 22.48 -5.68
C ARG A 237 -7.94 21.88 -7.08
N ALA A 238 -8.20 20.57 -7.26
CA ALA A 238 -8.24 19.94 -8.57
C ALA A 238 -9.47 20.35 -9.41
N SER A 239 -10.61 20.71 -8.79
CA SER A 239 -11.82 21.13 -9.50
C SER A 239 -11.78 22.60 -9.92
N GLU A 240 -11.14 23.48 -9.15
CA GLU A 240 -11.04 24.90 -9.51
C GLU A 240 -10.13 25.14 -10.72
N ALA A 241 -9.04 24.38 -10.87
CA ALA A 241 -8.24 24.45 -12.09
C ALA A 241 -8.99 23.88 -13.31
N MET A 242 -9.82 22.84 -13.11
CA MET A 242 -10.48 22.11 -14.19
C MET A 242 -11.55 22.94 -14.93
N TRP A 243 -12.32 23.79 -14.24
CA TRP A 243 -13.30 24.66 -14.92
C TRP A 243 -12.64 25.84 -15.66
N ILE A 244 -11.50 26.33 -15.17
CA ILE A 244 -10.71 27.38 -15.83
C ILE A 244 -10.14 26.86 -17.15
N PHE A 245 -9.57 25.65 -17.16
CA PHE A 245 -9.08 25.05 -18.41
C PHE A 245 -10.22 24.71 -19.38
N SER A 246 -11.37 24.24 -18.86
CA SER A 246 -12.54 23.93 -19.68
C SER A 246 -13.10 25.17 -20.38
N THR A 247 -13.28 26.27 -19.63
CA THR A 247 -13.76 27.55 -20.18
C THR A 247 -12.76 28.14 -21.17
N ALA A 248 -11.47 28.18 -20.84
CA ALA A 248 -10.44 28.67 -21.74
C ALA A 248 -10.38 27.87 -23.06
N LEU A 249 -10.43 26.55 -23.00
CA LEU A 249 -10.44 25.69 -24.19
C LEU A 249 -11.69 25.94 -25.04
N SER A 250 -12.86 26.08 -24.42
CA SER A 250 -14.11 26.36 -25.14
C SER A 250 -14.05 27.69 -25.92
N VAL A 251 -13.47 28.74 -25.33
CA VAL A 251 -13.31 30.05 -25.98
C VAL A 251 -12.35 29.97 -27.16
N VAL A 252 -11.20 29.28 -26.99
CA VAL A 252 -10.22 29.10 -28.07
C VAL A 252 -10.84 28.35 -29.25
N VAL A 253 -11.55 27.26 -29.00
CA VAL A 253 -12.23 26.50 -30.06
C VAL A 253 -13.30 27.36 -30.75
N GLY A 254 -14.09 28.13 -29.98
CA GLY A 254 -15.08 29.05 -30.54
C GLY A 254 -14.46 30.10 -31.48
N VAL A 255 -13.36 30.71 -31.08
CA VAL A 255 -12.62 31.70 -31.91
C VAL A 255 -12.08 31.05 -33.18
N MET A 256 -11.51 29.84 -33.09
CA MET A 256 -10.98 29.12 -34.25
C MET A 256 -12.08 28.77 -35.27
N VAL A 257 -13.27 28.38 -34.80
CA VAL A 257 -14.43 28.12 -35.68
C VAL A 257 -14.90 29.40 -36.36
N VAL A 258 -14.99 30.52 -35.63
CA VAL A 258 -15.41 31.81 -36.21
C VAL A 258 -14.41 32.29 -37.27
N ILE A 259 -13.11 32.17 -37.00
CA ILE A 259 -12.05 32.49 -37.98
C ILE A 259 -12.16 31.57 -39.19
N GLY A 260 -12.35 30.26 -38.98
CA GLY A 260 -12.52 29.28 -40.05
C GLY A 260 -13.72 29.58 -40.95
N VAL A 261 -14.88 29.86 -40.36
CA VAL A 261 -16.10 30.24 -41.10
C VAL A 261 -15.89 31.56 -41.83
N GLY A 262 -15.28 32.56 -41.18
CA GLY A 262 -14.94 33.83 -41.81
C GLY A 262 -14.03 33.66 -43.02
N TYR A 263 -13.03 32.77 -42.92
CA TYR A 263 -12.12 32.45 -44.01
C TYR A 263 -12.83 31.73 -45.16
N GLN A 264 -13.71 30.77 -44.87
CA GLN A 264 -14.54 30.09 -45.88
C GLN A 264 -15.45 31.07 -46.63
N ILE A 265 -16.13 31.96 -45.91
CA ILE A 265 -16.98 33.00 -46.52
C ILE A 265 -16.14 33.95 -47.38
N HIS A 266 -14.95 34.32 -46.92
CA HIS A 266 -14.04 35.19 -47.67
C HIS A 266 -13.57 34.53 -48.97
N LEU A 267 -13.17 33.26 -48.92
CA LEU A 267 -12.79 32.49 -50.09
C LEU A 267 -13.94 32.30 -51.07
N ASP A 268 -15.16 32.01 -50.60
CA ASP A 268 -16.35 31.92 -51.45
C ASP A 268 -16.68 33.28 -52.11
N ARG A 269 -16.48 34.39 -51.39
CA ARG A 269 -16.69 35.73 -51.96
C ARG A 269 -15.65 36.06 -53.04
N ILE A 270 -14.39 35.65 -52.85
CA ILE A 270 -13.34 35.80 -53.86
C ILE A 270 -13.63 34.90 -55.07
N SER A 271 -14.02 33.64 -54.87
CA SER A 271 -14.32 32.72 -55.96
C SER A 271 -15.50 33.23 -56.80
N LYS A 272 -16.55 33.77 -56.17
CA LYS A 272 -17.68 34.41 -56.83
C LYS A 272 -17.28 35.67 -57.60
N ARG A 273 -16.37 36.50 -57.08
CA ARG A 273 -15.84 37.67 -57.82
C ARG A 273 -15.10 37.23 -59.07
N LYS A 274 -14.17 36.27 -58.95
CA LYS A 274 -13.45 35.73 -60.11
C LYS A 274 -14.40 35.12 -61.15
N LYS A 275 -15.43 34.38 -60.72
CA LYS A 275 -16.43 33.81 -61.65
C LYS A 275 -17.20 34.90 -62.43
N LYS A 276 -17.54 36.02 -61.78
CA LYS A 276 -18.17 37.17 -62.45
C LYS A 276 -17.23 37.86 -63.44
N GLU A 277 -15.96 38.01 -63.10
CA GLU A 277 -14.94 38.55 -64.00
C GLU A 277 -14.78 37.67 -65.26
N TYR A 278 -14.65 36.34 -65.09
CA TYR A 278 -14.60 35.40 -66.22
C TYR A 278 -15.85 35.45 -67.12
N GLN A 279 -17.05 35.57 -66.53
CA GLN A 279 -18.30 35.69 -67.30
C GLN A 279 -18.38 37.02 -68.06
N TYR A 280 -17.94 38.12 -67.45
CA TYR A 280 -17.88 39.43 -68.11
C TYR A 280 -16.91 39.43 -69.30
N GLU A 281 -15.73 38.83 -69.15
CA GLU A 281 -14.76 38.67 -70.24
C GLU A 281 -15.28 37.79 -71.39
N GLN A 282 -15.94 36.67 -71.08
CA GLN A 282 -16.56 35.82 -72.11
C GLN A 282 -17.67 36.55 -72.86
N GLN A 283 -18.51 37.32 -72.16
CA GLN A 283 -19.60 38.07 -72.78
C GLN A 283 -19.08 39.22 -73.64
N HIS A 284 -18.00 39.91 -73.23
CA HIS A 284 -17.34 40.93 -74.03
C HIS A 284 -16.61 40.33 -75.25
N SER A 285 -15.98 39.16 -75.11
CA SER A 285 -15.36 38.42 -76.20
C SER A 285 -16.39 37.95 -77.24
N ASN A 286 -17.53 37.41 -76.79
CA ASN A 286 -18.63 37.03 -77.69
C ASN A 286 -19.26 38.24 -78.39
N ARG A 287 -19.42 39.38 -77.70
CA ARG A 287 -19.96 40.61 -78.29
C ARG A 287 -19.02 41.24 -79.34
N SER A 288 -17.71 41.09 -79.14
CA SER A 288 -16.69 41.48 -80.14
C SER A 288 -16.71 40.54 -81.36
N LYS A 289 -16.94 39.24 -81.16
CA LYS A 289 -17.03 38.24 -82.24
C LYS A 289 -18.36 38.28 -83.02
N SER A 290 -19.43 38.82 -82.43
CA SER A 290 -20.75 38.94 -83.06
C SER A 290 -20.99 40.27 -83.78
N LEU A 291 -19.96 41.08 -84.01
CA LEU A 291 -20.05 42.29 -84.84
C LEU A 291 -19.37 42.04 -86.20
N PRO A 292 -20.05 41.40 -87.18
CA PRO A 292 -19.56 41.37 -88.55
C PRO A 292 -19.82 42.70 -89.25
N LEU A 293 -18.85 43.10 -90.07
CA LEU A 293 -18.92 44.18 -91.04
C LEU A 293 -20.24 44.20 -91.85
N GLN A 294 -20.97 45.31 -91.78
CA GLN A 294 -21.63 45.94 -92.93
C GLN A 294 -21.17 47.40 -92.96
N LEU A 295 -20.01 47.69 -93.54
CA LEU A 295 -19.86 48.38 -94.83
C LEU A 295 -21.18 48.77 -95.54
N LEU A 296 -21.23 50.06 -95.91
CA LEU A 296 -21.69 50.59 -97.19
C LEU A 296 -23.12 50.24 -97.65
N ASN A 297 -24.02 51.23 -97.60
CA ASN A 297 -24.56 51.77 -98.85
C ASN A 297 -25.19 53.17 -98.66
N THR A 298 -24.83 54.05 -99.58
CA THR A 298 -25.37 55.38 -99.88
C THR A 298 -26.70 55.28 -100.65
N SER A 299 -27.68 56.12 -100.31
CA SER A 299 -28.39 57.02 -101.24
C SER A 299 -29.27 57.99 -100.45
#